data_AF-A0A0G0DX29-F1
#
_entry.id   AF-A0A0G0DX29-F1
#
_cell.length_a   1.000
_cell.length_b   1.000
_cell.length_c   1.000
_cell.angle_alpha   90.00
_cell.angle_beta   90.00
_cell.angle_gamma   90.00
#
_symmetry.space_group_name_H-M   'P 1'
#
loop_
_entity.id
_entity.type
_entity.pdbx_description
1 polymer ?
#
loop_
_entity_poly.entity_id
_entity_poly.type
_entity_poly.pdbx_seq_one_letter_code
_entity_poly.pdbx_strand_id
1 'polypeptide(L)' 'MEKNNIETLWYGLKGQNKTEQAFELMAFGNYLSMHLSSLYGENPATVSYVDYFKKKMKEI' A
#
# COMPACT_ATOMS: atom_id res chain seq x y z
N MET A 1 -0.56 -21.46 9.87
CA MET A 1 0.42 -20.38 9.64
C MET A 1 1.75 -21.04 9.33
N GLU A 2 2.53 -20.49 8.40
CA GLU A 2 3.72 -21.09 7.77
C GLU A 2 3.49 -22.37 6.96
N LYS A 3 2.73 -22.25 5.87
CA LYS A 3 2.94 -23.14 4.71
C LYS A 3 3.91 -22.37 3.79
N ASN A 4 5.15 -22.86 3.65
CA ASN A 4 6.17 -22.41 2.68
C ASN A 4 7.26 -21.41 3.16
N ASN A 5 7.60 -21.31 4.45
CA ASN A 5 8.67 -20.41 4.94
C ASN A 5 8.50 -18.93 4.57
N ILE A 6 7.25 -18.48 4.40
CA ILE A 6 6.94 -17.07 4.15
C ILE A 6 6.54 -16.44 5.48
N GLU A 7 7.33 -15.46 5.92
CA GLU A 7 7.02 -14.65 7.10
C GLU A 7 5.68 -13.95 6.89
N THR A 8 4.77 -14.08 7.86
CA THR A 8 3.45 -13.47 7.82
C THR A 8 3.30 -12.54 9.02
N LEU A 9 3.04 -11.26 8.73
CA LEU A 9 2.80 -10.25 9.76
C LEU A 9 1.30 -9.98 9.87
N TRP A 10 0.82 -9.80 11.10
CA TRP A 10 -0.57 -9.44 11.40
C TRP A 10 -0.61 -8.17 12.23
N TYR A 11 -1.46 -7.22 11.82
CA TYR A 11 -1.75 -6.00 12.58
C TYR A 11 -3.25 -5.91 12.83
N GLY A 12 -3.64 -5.99 14.11
CA GLY A 12 -5.02 -5.82 14.54
C GLY A 12 -5.35 -4.35 14.78
N LEU A 13 -6.32 -3.81 14.05
CA LEU A 13 -6.79 -2.43 14.20
C LEU A 13 -7.41 -2.22 15.58
N LYS A 14 -7.16 -1.06 16.19
CA LYS A 14 -7.54 -0.72 17.57
C LYS A 14 -8.74 0.23 17.68
N GLY A 15 -9.20 0.80 16.56
CA GLY A 15 -10.40 1.64 16.54
C GLY A 15 -11.63 0.95 17.15
N GLN A 16 -12.46 1.70 17.87
CA GLN A 16 -13.60 1.19 18.64
C GLN A 16 -14.79 0.82 17.75
N ASN A 17 -14.84 1.37 16.54
CA ASN A 17 -15.86 1.11 15.54
C ASN A 17 -15.25 1.03 14.13
N LYS A 18 -16.05 0.61 13.16
CA LYS A 18 -15.61 0.42 11.77
C LYS A 18 -15.07 1.70 11.13
N THR A 19 -15.65 2.85 11.48
CA THR A 19 -15.23 4.15 10.92
C THR A 19 -13.83 4.50 11.41
N GLU A 20 -13.59 4.40 12.72
CA GLU A 20 -12.26 4.63 13.30
C GLU A 20 -11.22 3.67 12.75
N GLN A 21 -11.56 2.38 12.63
CA GLN A 21 -10.67 1.37 12.05
C GLN A 21 -10.34 1.68 10.58
N ALA A 22 -11.30 2.19 9.80
CA ALA A 22 -11.04 2.60 8.42
C ALA A 22 -10.06 3.77 8.35
N PHE A 23 -10.21 4.78 9.21
CA PHE A 23 -9.25 5.90 9.28
C PHE A 23 -7.87 5.45 9.77
N GLU A 24 -7.81 4.56 10.77
CA GLU A 24 -6.55 3.97 11.25
C GLU A 24 -5.82 3.22 10.13
N LEU A 25 -6.54 2.37 9.39
CA LEU A 25 -5.99 1.61 8.27
C LEU A 25 -5.47 2.52 7.16
N MET A 26 -6.24 3.56 6.78
CA MET A 26 -5.82 4.54 5.77
C MET A 26 -4.56 5.30 6.20
N ALA A 27 -4.51 5.77 7.46
CA ALA A 27 -3.36 6.49 7.98
C ALA A 27 -2.12 5.60 8.01
N PHE A 28 -2.25 4.36 8.50
CA PHE A 28 -1.17 3.38 8.52
C PHE A 28 -0.67 3.04 7.11
N GLY A 29 -1.57 2.74 6.18
CA GLY A 29 -1.22 2.41 4.80
C GLY A 29 -0.50 3.55 4.08
N ASN A 30 -0.95 4.80 4.28
CA ASN A 30 -0.30 5.98 3.70
C ASN A 30 1.09 6.21 4.28
N TYR A 31 1.24 6.12 5.60
CA TYR A 31 2.54 6.24 6.25
C TYR A 31 3.51 5.16 5.75
N LEU A 32 3.06 3.90 5.71
CA LEU A 32 3.88 2.78 5.25
C LEU A 32 4.35 2.98 3.81
N SER A 33 3.44 3.38 2.92
CA SER A 33 3.75 3.64 1.52
C SER A 33 4.79 4.75 1.37
N MET A 34 4.58 5.88 2.06
CA MET A 34 5.52 7.00 2.06
C MET A 34 6.89 6.61 2.62
N HIS A 35 6.92 5.87 3.73
CA HIS A 35 8.16 5.41 4.36
C HIS A 35 8.96 4.50 3.41
N LEU A 36 8.30 3.54 2.76
CA LEU A 36 8.95 2.65 1.81
C LEU A 36 9.45 3.41 0.58
N SER A 37 8.66 4.32 0.01
CA SER A 37 9.12 5.15 -1.11
C SER A 37 10.36 5.97 -0.73
N SER A 38 10.40 6.55 0.47
CA SER A 38 11.60 7.23 0.96
C SER A 38 12.79 6.29 1.15
N LEU A 39 12.56 5.06 1.63
CA LEU A 39 13.61 4.06 1.85
C LEU A 39 14.22 3.57 0.53
N TYR A 40 13.40 3.40 -0.50
CA TYR A 40 13.82 2.90 -1.82
C TYR A 40 14.16 4.02 -2.81
N GLY A 41 14.03 5.30 -2.43
CA GLY A 41 14.28 6.44 -3.32
C GLY A 41 13.25 6.58 -4.44
N GLU A 42 12.06 5.98 -4.28
CA GLU A 42 10.95 6.07 -5.23
C GLU A 42 10.10 7.31 -4.94
N ASN A 43 9.41 7.82 -5.96
CA ASN A 43 8.44 8.89 -5.76
C ASN A 43 7.09 8.29 -5.32
N PRO A 44 6.62 8.53 -4.08
CA PRO A 44 5.35 7.99 -3.59
C PRO A 44 4.12 8.55 -4.34
N ALA A 45 4.27 9.64 -5.08
CA ALA A 45 3.20 10.26 -5.86
C ALA A 45 3.07 9.68 -7.28
N THR A 46 4.05 8.90 -7.76
CA THR A 46 4.00 8.32 -9.11
C THR A 46 3.40 6.92 -9.08
N VAL A 47 2.34 6.70 -9.87
CA VAL A 47 1.76 5.38 -10.06
C VAL A 47 2.24 4.81 -11.40
N SER A 48 3.41 4.17 -11.40
CA SER A 48 4.12 3.70 -12.60
C SER A 48 3.27 2.84 -13.54
N TYR A 49 2.38 2.02 -12.96
CA TYR A 49 1.49 1.16 -13.73
C TYR A 49 0.40 1.93 -14.48
N VAL A 50 -0.10 3.05 -13.96
CA VAL A 50 -1.13 3.85 -14.63
C VAL A 50 -0.61 4.42 -15.94
N ASP A 51 0.64 4.89 -15.97
CA ASP A 51 1.24 5.42 -17.19
C ASP A 51 1.53 4.31 -18.22
N TYR A 52 1.96 3.13 -17.75
CA TYR A 52 2.06 1.95 -18.60
C TYR A 52 0.71 1.59 -19.26
N PHE A 53 -0.38 1.54 -18.48
CA PHE A 53 -1.72 1.23 -19.01
C PHE A 53 -2.24 2.31 -19.95
N LYS A 54 -2.08 3.60 -19.61
CA LYS A 54 -2.44 4.72 -20.50
C LYS A 54 -1.69 4.67 -21.83
N LYS A 55 -0.40 4.30 -21.81
CA LYS A 55 0.39 4.13 -23.03
C LYS A 55 -0.16 2.98 -23.87
N LYS A 56 -0.42 1.83 -23.25
CA LYS A 56 -0.96 0.65 -23.95
C LYS A 56 -2.32 0.88 -24.58
N MET A 57 -3.20 1.66 -23.95
CA MET A 57 -4.51 1.99 -24.54
C MET A 57 -4.44 2.89 -25.76
N LYS A 58 -3.40 3.72 -25.89
CA LYS A 58 -3.18 4.59 -27.07
C LYS A 58 -2.56 3.85 -28.26
N GLU A 59 -2.01 2.66 -28.03
CA GLU A 59 -1.44 1.79 -29.06
C GLU A 59 -2.52 0.91 -29.75
N ILE A 60 -3.78 0.99 -29.32
CA ILE A 60 -4.98 0.32 -29.89
C ILE A 60 -5.75 1.35 -30.71
#